data_AF-A0A538AWI6-F1
#
_entry.id   AF-A0A538AWI6-F1
#
_cell.length_a   1.000
_cell.length_b   1.000
_cell.length_c   1.000
_cell.angle_alpha   90.00
_cell.angle_beta   90.00
_cell.angle_gamma   90.00
#
_symmetry.space_group_name_H-M   'P 1'
#
loop_
_entity.id
_entity.type
_entity.pdbx_description
1 polymer ?
#
loop_
_entity_poly.entity_id
_entity_poly.type
_entity_poly.pdbx_seq_one_letter_code
_entity_poly.pdbx_strand_id
1 'polypeptide(L)' 'MGTTTATVTDSDFEQEVLKSATPVLVDFWAEWCGPCHMVAPVIDEIANENSGKLVVRKLDVDNNPETTRRYGVLSIPS' A
#
# COMPACT_ATOMS: atom_id res chain seq x y z
N MET A 1 -17.23 -2.04 -9.38
CA MET A 1 -15.96 -1.32 -9.59
C MET A 1 -15.00 -1.91 -8.58
N GLY A 2 -14.23 -2.90 -9.02
CA GLY A 2 -13.50 -3.80 -8.13
C GLY A 2 -12.31 -3.09 -7.51
N THR A 3 -12.31 -2.95 -6.20
CA THR A 3 -11.15 -2.53 -5.41
C THR A 3 -10.08 -3.62 -5.50
N THR A 4 -9.09 -3.42 -6.36
CA THR A 4 -7.90 -4.30 -6.47
C THR A 4 -6.83 -3.94 -5.43
N THR A 5 -7.07 -2.90 -4.63
CA THR A 5 -6.23 -2.50 -3.49
C THR A 5 -6.72 -3.16 -2.20
N ALA A 6 -5.83 -3.87 -1.52
CA ALA A 6 -6.12 -4.46 -0.20
C ALA A 6 -5.21 -3.87 0.87
N THR A 7 -5.72 -3.70 2.08
CA THR A 7 -4.91 -3.27 3.22
C THR A 7 -4.06 -4.43 3.72
N VAL A 8 -2.81 -4.14 4.06
CA VAL A 8 -1.90 -5.05 4.76
C VAL A 8 -1.59 -4.51 6.14
N THR A 9 -1.19 -5.41 7.02
CA THR A 9 -0.78 -5.11 8.38
C THR A 9 0.66 -5.54 8.63
N ASP A 10 1.24 -5.09 9.74
CA ASP A 10 2.56 -5.57 10.19
C ASP A 10 2.65 -7.11 10.24
N SER A 11 1.54 -7.79 10.57
CA SER A 11 1.49 -9.24 10.73
C SER A 11 1.46 -10.04 9.42
N ASP A 12 0.89 -9.48 8.36
CA ASP A 12 0.71 -10.16 7.06
C ASP A 12 1.66 -9.63 5.97
N PHE A 13 2.36 -8.52 6.22
CA PHE A 13 3.24 -7.86 5.26
C PHE A 13 4.25 -8.81 4.62
N GLU A 14 4.85 -9.71 5.41
CA GLU A 14 5.80 -10.68 4.88
C GLU A 14 5.17 -11.62 3.84
N GLN A 15 3.95 -12.09 4.10
CA GLN A 15 3.27 -13.03 3.21
C GLN A 15 2.69 -12.32 1.98
N GLU A 16 2.01 -11.20 2.22
CA GLU A 16 1.27 -10.47 1.17
C GLU A 16 2.18 -9.60 0.29
N VAL A 17 3.31 -9.12 0.83
CA VAL A 17 4.22 -8.23 0.10
C VAL A 17 5.52 -8.94 -0.25
N LEU A 18 6.25 -9.45 0.75
CA LEU A 18 7.61 -9.95 0.53
C LEU A 18 7.68 -11.32 -0.15
N LYS A 19 6.68 -12.17 0.06
CA LYS A 19 6.55 -13.49 -0.57
C LYS A 19 5.67 -13.49 -1.81
N SER A 20 5.19 -12.33 -2.24
CA SER A 20 4.39 -12.23 -3.46
C SER A 20 5.20 -12.65 -4.68
N ALA A 21 4.59 -13.50 -5.53
CA ALA A 21 5.16 -13.89 -6.82
C ALA A 21 5.10 -12.75 -7.86
N THR A 22 4.24 -11.76 -7.61
CA THR A 22 4.02 -10.60 -8.47
C THR A 22 4.59 -9.35 -7.77
N PRO A 23 5.21 -8.40 -8.48
CA PRO A 23 5.62 -7.13 -7.90
C PRO A 23 4.47 -6.47 -7.11
N VAL A 24 4.81 -5.90 -5.96
CA VAL A 24 3.85 -5.26 -5.07
C VAL A 24 4.21 -3.78 -4.90
N LEU A 25 3.26 -2.91 -5.23
CA LEU A 25 3.30 -1.49 -4.87
C LEU A 25 2.59 -1.33 -3.52
N VAL A 26 3.31 -0.79 -2.53
CA VAL A 26 2.76 -0.51 -1.21
C VAL A 26 2.56 1.00 -1.10
N ASP A 27 1.32 1.42 -0.85
CA ASP A 27 0.94 2.80 -0.55
C ASP A 27 0.94 3.00 0.97
N PHE A 28 1.96 3.69 1.48
CA PHE A 28 2.03 4.10 2.88
C PHE A 28 1.21 5.38 3.07
N TRP A 29 0.14 5.27 3.87
CA TRP A 29 -0.85 6.35 4.01
C TRP A 29 -1.32 6.51 5.46
N ALA A 30 -2.15 7.53 5.71
CA ALA A 30 -2.87 7.72 6.98
C ALA A 30 -4.16 8.53 6.74
N GLU A 31 -5.13 8.44 7.65
CA GLU A 31 -6.42 9.15 7.54
C GLU A 31 -6.26 10.68 7.50
N TRP A 32 -5.29 11.22 8.25
CA TRP A 32 -5.00 12.65 8.31
C TRP A 32 -4.17 13.15 7.12
N CYS A 33 -3.74 12.26 6.21
CA CYS A 33 -2.92 12.60 5.06
C CYS A 33 -3.77 13.07 3.88
N GLY A 34 -4.01 14.38 3.80
CA GLY A 34 -4.69 15.00 2.64
C GLY A 34 -4.10 14.62 1.28
N PRO A 35 -2.76 14.66 1.08
CA PRO A 35 -2.14 14.23 -0.18
C PRO A 35 -2.38 12.75 -0.52
N CYS A 36 -2.45 11.86 0.46
CA CYS A 36 -2.73 10.44 0.25
C CYS A 36 -4.12 10.23 -0.37
N HIS A 37 -5.13 10.96 0.10
CA HIS A 37 -6.49 10.92 -0.46
C HIS A 37 -6.55 11.42 -1.91
N MET A 38 -5.70 12.38 -2.27
CA MET A 38 -5.64 12.89 -3.65
C MET A 38 -5.02 11.87 -4.62
N VAL A 39 -4.04 11.09 -4.17
CA VAL A 39 -3.36 10.09 -5.03
C VAL A 39 -4.07 8.74 -5.07
N ALA A 40 -4.90 8.42 -4.07
CA ALA A 40 -5.60 7.14 -3.97
C ALA A 40 -6.37 6.73 -5.25
N PRO A 41 -7.14 7.62 -5.92
CA PRO A 41 -7.83 7.25 -7.17
C PRO A 41 -6.88 6.87 -8.30
N VAL A 42 -5.70 7.51 -8.36
CA VAL A 42 -4.68 7.22 -9.36
C VAL A 42 -4.02 5.87 -9.07
N ILE A 43 -3.77 5.56 -7.80
CA ILE A 43 -3.26 4.24 -7.39
C ILE A 43 -4.27 3.14 -7.70
N ASP A 44 -5.56 3.38 -7.50
CA ASP A 44 -6.63 2.43 -7.86
C ASP A 44 -6.68 2.18 -9.38
N GLU A 45 -6.49 3.22 -10.19
CA GLU A 45 -6.40 3.10 -11.66
C GLU A 45 -5.18 2.26 -12.06
N ILE A 46 -3.99 2.54 -11.49
CA ILE A 46 -2.77 1.76 -11.71
C ILE A 46 -2.98 0.28 -11.36
N ALA A 47 -3.64 -0.01 -10.23
CA ALA A 47 -3.94 -1.38 -9.80
C ALA A 47 -4.81 -2.12 -10.84
N ASN A 48 -5.79 -1.43 -11.41
CA ASN A 48 -6.71 -2.02 -12.39
C ASN A 48 -6.03 -2.22 -13.75
N GLU A 49 -5.29 -1.23 -14.25
CA GLU A 49 -4.59 -1.31 -15.53
C GLU A 49 -3.48 -2.37 -15.54
N ASN A 50 -2.85 -2.60 -14.39
CA ASN A 50 -1.74 -3.54 -14.23
C ASN A 50 -2.17 -4.87 -13.59
N SER A 51 -3.46 -5.18 -13.59
CA SER A 51 -3.99 -6.42 -13.04
C SER A 51 -3.27 -7.65 -13.62
N GLY A 52 -2.77 -8.52 -12.73
CA GLY A 52 -1.97 -9.70 -13.08
C GLY A 52 -0.47 -9.45 -13.27
N LYS A 53 -0.01 -8.19 -13.32
CA LYS A 53 1.43 -7.82 -13.40
C LYS A 53 1.93 -7.04 -12.19
N LEU A 54 1.03 -6.33 -11.52
CA LEU A 54 1.29 -5.56 -10.32
C LEU A 54 0.15 -5.81 -9.33
N VAL A 55 0.51 -5.95 -8.06
CA VAL A 55 -0.43 -6.00 -6.95
C VAL A 55 -0.28 -4.71 -6.15
N VAL A 56 -1.38 -4.09 -5.75
CA VAL A 56 -1.35 -2.91 -4.89
C VAL A 56 -1.81 -3.30 -3.48
N ARG A 57 -1.04 -2.86 -2.48
CA ARG A 57 -1.37 -2.97 -1.07
C ARG A 57 -1.30 -1.61 -0.39
N LYS A 58 -2.16 -1.37 0.60
CA LYS A 58 -2.17 -0.13 1.39
C LYS A 58 -1.73 -0.43 2.81
N LEU A 59 -0.86 0.38 3.37
CA LEU A 59 -0.41 0.24 4.76
C LEU A 59 -0.63 1.57 5.50
N ASP A 60 -1.48 1.50 6.52
CA ASP A 60 -1.74 2.64 7.40
C ASP A 60 -0.58 2.77 8.39
N VAL A 61 0.16 3.87 8.33
CA VAL A 61 1.37 4.07 9.15
C VAL A 61 1.08 4.26 10.65
N ASP A 62 -0.13 4.70 11.02
CA ASP A 62 -0.52 4.87 12.42
C ASP A 62 -0.76 3.51 13.08
N ASN A 63 -1.38 2.59 12.34
CA ASN A 63 -1.72 1.26 12.82
C ASN A 63 -0.60 0.22 12.62
N ASN A 64 0.39 0.51 11.77
CA ASN A 64 1.45 -0.44 11.40
C ASN A 64 2.86 0.18 11.57
N PRO A 65 3.26 0.52 12.81
CA PRO A 65 4.50 1.23 13.08
C PRO A 65 5.74 0.37 12.86
N GLU A 66 5.66 -0.97 12.94
CA GLU A 66 6.84 -1.83 12.81
C GLU A 66 7.36 -1.82 11.37
N THR A 67 6.48 -2.03 10.40
CA THR A 67 6.84 -2.02 8.97
C THR A 67 7.24 -0.62 8.54
N THR A 68 6.50 0.41 8.97
CA THR A 68 6.81 1.82 8.68
C THR A 68 8.23 2.17 9.12
N ARG A 69 8.61 1.80 10.35
CA ARG A 69 9.97 2.03 10.88
C ARG A 69 11.01 1.18 10.17
N ARG A 70 10.71 -0.10 9.89
CA ARG A 70 11.62 -1.04 9.23
C ARG A 70 12.08 -0.54 7.86
N TYR A 71 11.18 0.08 7.11
CA TYR A 71 11.48 0.65 5.78
C TYR A 71 11.84 2.14 5.82
N GLY A 72 11.93 2.75 7.00
CA GLY A 72 12.34 4.15 7.15
C GLY A 72 11.38 5.14 6.48
N VAL A 73 10.08 4.86 6.50
CA VAL A 73 9.06 5.76 5.93
C VAL A 73 8.88 6.95 6.88
N LEU A 74 9.42 8.11 6.48
CA LEU A 74 9.40 9.35 7.25
C LEU A 74 8.40 10.39 6.73
N SER A 75 7.89 10.17 5.51
CA SER A 75 6.90 11.03 4.86
C SER A 75 5.87 10.18 4.15
N ILE A 76 4.62 10.63 4.14
CA ILE A 76 3.53 9.99 3.41
C ILE A 76 2.87 11.00 2.47
N PRO A 77 2.35 10.58 1.30
CA PRO A 77 2.39 9.20 0.77
C PRO A 77 3.80 8.77 0.32
N SER A 78 4.13 7.48 0.50
CA SER A 78 5.35 6.83 0.00
C SER A 78 5.05 5.43 -0.54
#